data_AF-A0A401REI1-F1
#
_entry.id   AF-A0A401REI1-F1
#
_cell.length_a   1.000
_cell.length_b   1.000
_cell.length_c   1.000
_cell.angle_alpha   90.00
_cell.angle_beta   90.00
_cell.angle_gamma   90.00
#
_symmetry.space_group_name_H-M   'P 1'
#
loop_
_entity.id
_entity.type
_entity.pdbx_description
1 polymer ?
#
loop_
_entity_poly.entity_id
_entity_poly.type
_entity_poly.pdbx_seq_one_letter_code
_entity_poly.pdbx_strand_id
1 'polypeptide(L)'
;MMNVNMNEDHSLRLFKMADRSHSGTLEGDEFVLFYKALTQRDDIRRLFNEFSKDRKKLTLLEFVDFLKYEQLEQVQNLETFAMDLIARYEPSETARNLHAMTLDGFLIYLCSPDGSIFNLEHEALYQDMSQPLCHYFISSSHNTYLMEDQLCGHSSVEGYIRALKKGCRCVELDCWDGPNLEPVVYHGHTLTSKILFRDAISVINKYAFRVSDFPVILSIENHCSIEQQSVMAHHLQNILGDKLVKSTIDGKVPTRFPSPE
;
A
#
# COMPACT_ATOMS: atom_id res chain seq x y z
N MET A 1 -23.70 -2.26 6.85
CA MET A 1 -23.50 -2.10 8.30
C MET A 1 -22.52 -0.95 8.48
N MET A 2 -22.94 0.18 9.04
CA MET A 2 -22.12 1.39 9.15
C MET A 2 -21.24 1.27 10.40
N ASN A 3 -19.92 1.29 10.24
CA ASN A 3 -19.00 1.15 11.36
C ASN A 3 -18.67 2.55 11.89
N VAL A 4 -19.44 3.03 12.87
CA VAL A 4 -19.29 4.38 13.42
C VAL A 4 -18.79 4.27 14.86
N ASN A 5 -17.52 4.58 15.07
CA ASN A 5 -16.97 4.72 16.42
C ASN A 5 -17.21 6.15 16.91
N MET A 6 -18.19 6.34 17.79
CA MET A 6 -18.61 7.66 18.22
C MET A 6 -18.68 7.75 19.74
N ASN A 7 -18.38 8.95 20.26
CA ASN A 7 -18.65 9.30 21.64
C ASN A 7 -20.17 9.21 21.93
N GLU A 8 -20.54 8.43 22.94
CA GLU A 8 -21.94 8.18 23.33
C GLU A 8 -22.67 9.46 23.73
N ASP A 9 -22.02 10.40 24.41
CA ASP A 9 -22.64 11.67 24.81
C ASP A 9 -22.96 12.55 23.60
N HIS A 10 -22.08 12.57 22.59
CA HIS A 10 -22.33 13.29 21.35
C HIS A 10 -23.48 12.66 20.56
N SER A 11 -23.50 11.33 20.46
CA SER A 11 -24.58 10.57 19.84
C SER A 11 -25.92 10.86 20.52
N LEU A 12 -25.94 10.85 21.85
CA LEU A 12 -27.13 11.12 22.66
C LEU A 12 -27.63 12.56 22.50
N ARG A 13 -26.73 13.54 22.37
CA ARG A 13 -27.10 14.93 22.07
C ARG A 13 -27.77 15.06 20.70
N LEU A 14 -27.19 14.45 19.67
CA LEU A 14 -27.76 14.45 18.32
C LEU A 14 -29.11 13.73 18.28
N PHE A 15 -29.23 12.62 19.01
CA PHE A 15 -30.49 11.87 19.16
C PHE A 15 -31.58 12.75 19.78
N LYS A 16 -31.29 13.39 20.92
CA LYS A 16 -32.25 14.29 21.60
C LYS A 16 -32.63 15.50 20.75
N MET A 17 -31.71 15.99 19.92
CA MET A 17 -32.00 17.07 18.97
C MET A 17 -32.94 16.61 17.85
N ALA A 18 -32.85 15.34 17.45
CA ALA A 18 -33.65 14.77 16.38
C ALA A 18 -35.02 14.26 16.84
N ASP A 19 -35.15 13.77 18.08
CA ASP A 19 -36.40 13.31 18.72
C ASP A 19 -37.30 14.50 19.09
N ARG A 20 -37.99 15.04 18.08
CA ARG A 20 -38.95 16.15 18.21
C ARG A 20 -40.24 15.69 18.87
N SER A 21 -40.59 14.42 18.72
CA SER A 21 -41.73 13.77 19.35
C SER A 21 -41.53 13.56 20.86
N HIS A 22 -40.29 13.63 21.34
CA HIS A 22 -39.88 13.33 22.71
C HIS A 22 -40.32 11.92 23.15
N SER A 23 -40.35 10.99 22.20
CA SER A 23 -40.83 9.62 22.40
C SER A 23 -39.76 8.71 23.01
N GLY A 24 -38.48 9.14 23.01
CA GLY A 24 -37.35 8.28 23.32
C GLY A 24 -36.99 7.31 22.18
N THR A 25 -37.59 7.50 21.01
CA THR A 25 -37.32 6.79 19.76
C THR A 25 -37.24 7.79 18.59
N LEU A 26 -36.66 7.39 17.46
CA LEU A 26 -36.65 8.22 16.25
C LEU A 26 -37.55 7.59 15.20
N GLU A 27 -38.63 8.27 14.83
CA GLU A 27 -39.45 7.90 13.68
C GLU A 27 -38.77 8.34 12.36
N GLY A 28 -39.30 7.93 11.20
CA GLY A 28 -38.62 8.04 9.90
C GLY A 28 -37.93 9.38 9.63
N ASP A 29 -38.65 10.50 9.76
CA ASP A 29 -38.11 11.85 9.51
C ASP A 29 -37.07 12.28 10.57
N GLU A 30 -37.27 11.87 11.82
CA GLU A 30 -36.35 12.14 12.92
C GLU A 30 -35.06 11.33 12.76
N PHE A 31 -35.16 10.09 12.28
CA PHE A 31 -34.01 9.26 11.95
C PHE A 31 -33.20 9.87 10.80
N VAL A 32 -33.86 10.35 9.75
CA VAL A 32 -33.19 11.06 8.65
C VAL A 32 -32.47 12.31 9.16
N LEU A 33 -33.09 13.08 10.06
CA LEU A 33 -32.49 14.25 10.67
C LEU A 33 -31.27 13.90 11.52
N PHE A 34 -31.37 12.86 12.36
CA PHE A 34 -30.26 12.33 13.15
C PHE A 34 -29.10 11.88 12.26
N TYR A 35 -29.39 11.08 11.23
CA TYR A 35 -28.39 10.57 10.29
C TYR A 35 -27.68 11.69 9.54
N LYS A 36 -28.43 12.70 9.06
CA LYS A 36 -27.84 13.88 8.42
C LYS A 36 -26.96 14.66 9.38
N ALA A 37 -27.42 14.94 10.59
CA ALA A 37 -26.63 15.65 11.59
C ALA A 37 -25.36 14.87 11.99
N LEU A 38 -25.44 13.55 12.00
CA LEU A 38 -24.33 12.66 12.29
C LEU A 38 -23.26 12.65 11.20
N THR A 39 -23.68 12.68 9.93
CA THR A 39 -22.80 12.51 8.77
C THR A 39 -22.40 13.84 8.12
N GLN A 40 -22.95 14.95 8.61
CA GLN A 40 -22.70 16.28 8.06
C GLN A 40 -21.23 16.68 8.20
N ARG A 41 -20.62 16.97 7.05
CA ARG A 41 -19.25 17.49 6.94
C ARG A 41 -19.29 18.98 6.61
N ASP A 42 -19.30 19.82 7.65
CA ASP A 42 -19.37 21.29 7.48
C ASP A 42 -18.12 21.90 6.84
N ASP A 43 -16.98 21.24 6.95
CA ASP A 43 -15.76 21.55 6.20
C ASP A 43 -15.97 21.33 4.69
N ILE A 44 -16.48 20.17 4.29
CA ILE A 44 -16.74 19.85 2.87
C ILE A 44 -17.85 20.74 2.31
N ARG A 45 -18.90 21.02 3.10
CA ARG A 45 -19.98 21.92 2.70
C ARG A 45 -19.49 23.36 2.51
N ARG A 46 -18.53 23.83 3.32
CA ARG A 46 -17.93 25.16 3.15
C ARG A 46 -17.16 25.22 1.83
N LEU A 47 -16.27 24.26 1.60
CA LEU A 47 -15.52 24.14 0.35
C LEU A 47 -16.45 24.09 -0.87
N PHE A 48 -17.47 23.24 -0.85
CA PHE A 48 -18.45 23.14 -1.93
C PHE A 48 -19.14 24.49 -2.22
N ASN A 49 -19.50 25.24 -1.18
CA ASN A 49 -20.16 26.55 -1.32
C ASN A 49 -19.24 27.67 -1.80
N GLU A 50 -17.91 27.51 -1.72
CA GLU A 50 -16.94 28.47 -2.27
C GLU A 50 -16.95 28.43 -3.80
N PHE A 51 -17.21 27.26 -4.39
CA PHE A 51 -17.26 27.04 -5.84
C PHE A 51 -18.70 27.03 -6.40
N SER A 52 -19.70 26.62 -5.61
CA SER A 52 -21.11 26.57 -6.02
C SER A 52 -21.82 27.91 -5.83
N LYS A 53 -22.21 28.57 -6.93
CA LYS A 53 -22.94 29.85 -6.86
C LYS A 53 -24.35 29.69 -6.27
N ASP A 54 -25.04 28.60 -6.57
CA ASP A 54 -26.40 28.34 -6.10
C ASP A 54 -26.48 27.57 -4.76
N ARG A 55 -25.32 27.14 -4.24
CA ARG A 55 -25.14 26.34 -3.02
C ARG A 55 -25.91 25.02 -3.02
N LYS A 56 -26.26 24.51 -4.21
CA LYS A 56 -27.00 23.26 -4.40
C LYS A 56 -26.23 22.27 -5.28
N LYS A 57 -25.55 22.77 -6.31
CA LYS A 57 -24.77 21.97 -7.26
C LYS A 57 -23.54 22.73 -7.74
N LEU A 58 -22.54 21.99 -8.16
CA LEU A 58 -21.47 22.49 -9.03
C LEU A 58 -21.88 22.23 -10.47
N THR A 59 -22.01 23.27 -11.28
CA THR A 59 -22.04 23.11 -12.74
C THR A 59 -20.70 22.58 -13.23
N LEU A 60 -20.66 22.04 -14.46
CA LEU A 60 -19.42 21.57 -15.07
C LEU A 60 -18.28 22.58 -14.95
N LEU A 61 -18.53 23.85 -15.29
CA LEU A 61 -17.52 24.91 -15.25
C LEU A 61 -17.07 25.24 -13.81
N GLU A 62 -17.99 25.24 -12.84
CA GLU A 62 -17.63 25.45 -11.43
C GLU A 62 -16.80 24.28 -10.89
N PHE A 63 -17.08 23.05 -11.33
CA PHE A 63 -16.26 21.89 -10.97
C PHE A 63 -14.89 21.92 -11.65
N VAL A 64 -14.80 22.38 -12.90
CA VAL A 64 -13.52 22.65 -13.58
C VAL A 64 -12.69 23.68 -12.82
N ASP A 65 -13.30 24.77 -12.34
CA ASP A 65 -12.62 25.76 -11.52
C ASP A 65 -12.09 25.15 -10.21
N PHE A 66 -12.87 24.29 -9.56
CA PHE A 66 -12.43 23.53 -8.39
C PHE A 66 -11.21 22.64 -8.70
N LEU A 67 -11.28 21.84 -9.78
CA LEU A 67 -10.17 20.96 -10.17
C LEU A 67 -8.90 21.77 -10.50
N LYS A 68 -9.06 22.94 -11.14
CA LYS A 68 -7.94 23.79 -11.54
C LYS A 68 -7.30 24.52 -10.37
N TYR A 69 -8.09 25.14 -9.50
CA TYR A 69 -7.58 26.07 -8.49
C TYR A 69 -7.38 25.43 -7.12
N GLU A 70 -8.21 24.43 -6.77
CA GLU A 70 -8.11 23.75 -5.48
C GLU A 70 -7.32 22.44 -5.59
N GLN A 71 -7.62 21.60 -6.59
CA GLN A 71 -6.91 20.32 -6.79
C GLN A 71 -5.63 20.48 -7.60
N LEU A 72 -5.44 21.64 -8.25
CA LEU A 72 -4.26 21.96 -9.07
C LEU A 72 -4.02 20.97 -10.22
N GLU A 73 -5.10 20.43 -10.79
CA GLU A 73 -5.04 19.48 -11.89
C GLU A 73 -4.42 20.10 -13.16
N GLN A 74 -3.46 19.38 -13.76
CA GLN A 74 -2.68 19.84 -14.92
C GLN A 74 -3.04 19.10 -16.23
N VAL A 75 -4.16 18.39 -16.27
CA VAL A 75 -4.61 17.67 -17.46
C VAL A 75 -4.89 18.61 -18.63
N GLN A 76 -4.60 18.16 -19.86
CA GLN A 76 -4.70 19.02 -21.06
C GLN A 76 -6.15 19.50 -21.34
N ASN A 77 -7.15 18.68 -21.01
CA ASN A 77 -8.57 19.01 -21.19
C ASN A 77 -9.34 18.79 -19.88
N LEU A 78 -9.36 19.80 -19.02
CA LEU A 78 -10.06 19.75 -17.73
C LEU A 78 -11.58 19.57 -17.88
N GLU A 79 -12.20 20.10 -18.93
CA GLU A 79 -13.65 19.98 -19.11
C GLU A 79 -14.06 18.53 -19.35
N THR A 80 -13.36 17.82 -20.23
CA THR A 80 -13.59 16.39 -20.46
C THR A 80 -13.29 15.57 -19.22
N PHE A 81 -12.19 15.86 -18.52
CA PHE A 81 -11.85 15.18 -17.28
C PHE A 81 -12.93 15.39 -16.18
N ALA A 82 -13.42 16.62 -16.03
CA ALA A 82 -14.51 16.94 -15.11
C ALA A 82 -15.80 16.21 -15.48
N MET A 83 -16.14 16.11 -16.77
CA MET A 83 -17.29 15.34 -17.23
C MET A 83 -17.18 13.85 -16.85
N ASP A 84 -15.99 13.25 -17.02
CA ASP A 84 -15.74 11.85 -16.68
C ASP A 84 -15.87 11.60 -15.17
N LEU A 85 -15.35 12.52 -14.35
CA LEU A 85 -15.50 12.47 -12.90
C LEU A 85 -16.97 12.59 -12.47
N ILE A 86 -17.73 13.53 -13.05
CA ILE A 86 -19.17 13.66 -12.80
C ILE A 86 -19.90 12.37 -13.19
N ALA A 87 -19.60 11.81 -14.36
CA ALA A 87 -20.24 10.58 -14.84
C ALA A 87 -19.98 9.38 -13.89
N ARG A 88 -18.77 9.31 -13.31
CA ARG A 88 -18.36 8.25 -12.37
C ARG A 88 -18.95 8.42 -10.97
N TYR A 89 -18.97 9.65 -10.44
CA TYR A 89 -19.19 9.89 -9.02
C TYR A 89 -20.52 10.54 -8.67
N GLU A 90 -21.24 11.14 -9.62
CA GLU A 90 -22.54 11.75 -9.33
C GLU A 90 -23.64 10.68 -9.17
N PRO A 91 -24.27 10.57 -7.99
CA PRO A 91 -25.32 9.58 -7.76
C PRO A 91 -26.66 9.96 -8.39
N SER A 92 -26.97 11.25 -8.55
CA SER A 92 -28.24 11.70 -9.13
C SER A 92 -28.21 11.64 -10.65
N GLU A 93 -29.03 10.79 -11.26
CA GLU A 93 -29.15 10.72 -12.73
C GLU A 93 -29.54 12.06 -13.34
N THR A 94 -30.40 12.82 -12.65
CA THR A 94 -30.83 14.14 -13.12
C THR A 94 -29.66 15.12 -13.14
N ALA A 95 -28.84 15.14 -12.09
CA ALA A 95 -27.67 16.01 -12.02
C ALA A 95 -26.60 15.60 -13.04
N ARG A 96 -26.34 14.30 -13.15
CA ARG A 96 -25.40 13.72 -14.12
C ARG A 96 -25.78 14.06 -15.57
N ASN A 97 -27.06 13.94 -15.93
CA ASN A 97 -27.57 14.31 -17.26
C ASN A 97 -27.47 15.82 -17.55
N LEU A 98 -27.40 16.66 -16.51
CA LEU A 98 -27.17 18.10 -16.62
C LEU A 98 -25.68 18.47 -16.53
N HIS A 99 -24.78 17.49 -16.51
CA HIS A 99 -23.35 17.68 -16.27
C HIS A 99 -23.07 18.54 -15.03
N ALA A 100 -23.77 18.23 -13.93
CA ALA A 100 -23.64 18.91 -12.65
C ALA A 100 -23.38 17.89 -11.54
N MET A 101 -22.62 18.33 -10.53
CA MET A 101 -22.27 17.53 -9.36
C MET A 101 -23.01 18.07 -8.13
N THR A 102 -23.69 17.19 -7.40
CA THR A 102 -24.33 17.49 -6.12
C THR A 102 -23.31 17.42 -4.99
N LEU A 103 -23.67 17.92 -3.79
CA LEU A 103 -22.80 17.80 -2.62
C LEU A 103 -22.46 16.33 -2.31
N ASP A 104 -23.40 15.42 -2.53
CA ASP A 104 -23.19 13.98 -2.35
C ASP A 104 -22.21 13.42 -3.38
N GLY A 105 -22.35 13.79 -4.67
CA GLY A 105 -21.38 13.41 -5.71
C GLY A 105 -19.98 13.96 -5.45
N PHE A 106 -19.89 15.19 -4.96
CA PHE A 106 -18.64 15.83 -4.57
C PHE A 106 -17.95 15.10 -3.39
N LEU A 107 -18.73 14.69 -2.38
CA LEU A 107 -18.21 13.90 -1.27
C LEU A 107 -17.73 12.52 -1.75
N ILE A 108 -18.47 11.86 -2.64
CA ILE A 108 -18.07 10.58 -3.23
C ILE A 108 -16.75 10.75 -3.99
N TYR A 109 -16.62 11.79 -4.81
CA TYR A 109 -15.38 12.13 -5.51
C TYR A 109 -14.20 12.32 -4.53
N LEU A 110 -14.36 13.14 -3.48
CA LEU A 110 -13.27 13.39 -2.52
C LEU A 110 -12.84 12.14 -1.74
N CYS A 111 -13.73 11.16 -1.58
CA CYS A 111 -13.43 9.87 -0.94
C CYS A 111 -13.04 8.77 -1.96
N SER A 112 -12.99 9.10 -3.25
CA SER A 112 -12.64 8.18 -4.32
C SER A 112 -11.12 8.09 -4.54
N PRO A 113 -10.64 7.12 -5.32
CA PRO A 113 -9.24 7.10 -5.75
C PRO A 113 -8.80 8.39 -6.46
N ASP A 114 -9.66 9.03 -7.26
CA ASP A 114 -9.32 10.30 -7.95
C ASP A 114 -9.24 11.49 -6.99
N GLY A 115 -9.88 11.40 -5.81
CA GLY A 115 -9.73 12.38 -4.73
C GLY A 115 -8.61 12.02 -3.74
N SER A 116 -7.86 10.96 -4.00
CA SER A 116 -6.79 10.49 -3.13
C SER A 116 -5.62 11.46 -3.14
N ILE A 117 -5.01 11.66 -1.97
CA ILE A 117 -3.73 12.36 -1.87
C ILE A 117 -2.59 11.58 -2.57
N PHE A 118 -2.79 10.28 -2.82
CA PHE A 118 -1.84 9.45 -3.55
C PHE A 118 -2.08 9.59 -5.05
N ASN A 119 -1.05 10.00 -5.80
CA ASN A 119 -1.14 10.08 -7.26
C ASN A 119 -1.33 8.68 -7.85
N LEU A 120 -2.50 8.43 -8.46
CA LEU A 120 -2.84 7.16 -9.09
C LEU A 120 -1.91 6.80 -10.27
N GLU A 121 -1.33 7.78 -10.95
CA GLU A 121 -0.35 7.53 -12.02
C GLU A 121 0.91 6.83 -11.50
N HIS A 122 1.22 6.98 -10.20
CA HIS A 122 2.35 6.33 -9.54
C HIS A 122 1.98 4.99 -8.89
N GLU A 123 0.74 4.52 -9.02
CA GLU A 123 0.33 3.20 -8.52
C GLU A 123 0.84 2.07 -9.44
N ALA A 124 0.84 2.31 -10.75
CA ALA A 124 1.44 1.42 -11.73
C ALA A 124 2.94 1.69 -11.90
N LEU A 125 3.65 0.79 -12.58
CA LEU A 125 5.05 1.02 -12.93
C LEU A 125 5.16 2.20 -13.92
N TYR A 126 5.78 3.29 -13.47
CA TYR A 126 5.87 4.54 -14.25
C TYR A 126 7.31 5.01 -14.53
N GLN A 127 8.30 4.42 -13.84
CA GLN A 127 9.71 4.80 -13.97
C GLN A 127 10.40 3.96 -15.06
N ASP A 128 11.45 4.52 -15.67
CA ASP A 128 12.35 3.77 -16.53
C ASP A 128 13.09 2.71 -15.69
N MET A 129 12.88 1.43 -15.99
CA MET A 129 13.48 0.29 -15.29
C MET A 129 14.66 -0.34 -16.03
N SER A 130 15.15 0.33 -17.09
CA SER A 130 16.28 -0.12 -17.92
C SER A 130 17.64 0.48 -17.51
N GLN A 131 17.66 1.39 -16.51
CA GLN A 131 18.90 1.96 -16.00
C GLN A 131 19.66 0.95 -15.12
N PRO A 132 20.98 1.15 -14.88
CA PRO A 132 21.73 0.27 -13.99
C PRO A 132 21.17 0.24 -12.56
N LEU A 133 21.20 -0.92 -11.89
CA LEU A 133 20.68 -1.10 -10.52
C LEU A 133 21.13 -0.03 -9.51
N CYS A 134 22.35 0.50 -9.65
CA CYS A 134 22.89 1.55 -8.79
C CYS A 134 22.21 2.93 -8.93
N HIS A 135 21.23 3.08 -9.82
CA HIS A 135 20.43 4.30 -9.98
C HIS A 135 19.12 4.28 -9.17
N TYR A 136 18.78 3.16 -8.53
CA TYR A 136 17.51 2.98 -7.84
C TYR A 136 17.69 2.88 -6.34
N PHE A 137 16.70 3.39 -5.60
CA PHE A 137 16.53 3.04 -4.19
C PHE A 137 15.87 1.66 -4.11
N ILE A 138 16.53 0.72 -3.42
CA ILE A 138 16.06 -0.66 -3.30
C ILE A 138 15.50 -0.88 -1.89
N SER A 139 14.23 -1.28 -1.80
CA SER A 139 13.60 -1.64 -0.53
C SER A 139 14.33 -2.83 0.10
N SER A 140 14.97 -2.59 1.24
CA SER A 140 15.94 -3.52 1.85
C SER A 140 15.61 -3.77 3.32
N SER A 141 15.78 -5.01 3.77
CA SER A 141 15.54 -5.43 5.14
C SER A 141 16.86 -5.89 5.78
N HIS A 142 17.10 -5.41 6.99
CA HIS A 142 18.21 -5.84 7.84
C HIS A 142 17.74 -6.92 8.82
N ASN A 143 18.57 -7.94 9.08
CA ASN A 143 18.29 -9.10 9.93
C ASN A 143 16.87 -9.65 9.73
N THR A 144 16.51 -9.94 8.48
CA THR A 144 15.13 -10.22 8.03
C THR A 144 14.44 -11.35 8.78
N TYR A 145 15.21 -12.30 9.33
CA TYR A 145 14.71 -13.43 10.08
C TYR A 145 14.21 -13.07 11.48
N LEU A 146 14.59 -11.92 12.06
CA LEU A 146 14.18 -11.52 13.41
C LEU A 146 12.78 -10.90 13.39
N MET A 147 11.90 -11.41 14.25
CA MET A 147 10.53 -10.91 14.39
C MET A 147 10.40 -9.79 15.44
N GLU A 148 11.38 -9.68 16.34
CA GLU A 148 11.35 -8.82 17.52
C GLU A 148 12.72 -8.18 17.76
N ASP A 149 13.25 -8.24 18.98
CA ASP A 149 14.52 -7.61 19.36
C ASP A 149 15.76 -8.38 18.87
N GLN A 150 16.91 -7.71 18.93
CA GLN A 150 18.19 -8.22 18.43
C GLN A 150 18.87 -9.22 19.37
N LEU A 151 18.46 -9.37 20.63
CA LEU A 151 19.20 -10.14 21.65
C LEU A 151 18.50 -11.45 22.03
N CYS A 152 17.18 -11.42 22.18
CA CYS A 152 16.36 -12.55 22.62
C CYS A 152 15.19 -12.83 21.68
N GLY A 153 15.03 -12.05 20.61
CA GLY A 153 13.91 -12.13 19.69
C GLY A 153 13.81 -13.48 18.97
N HIS A 154 12.58 -13.83 18.61
CA HIS A 154 12.30 -15.04 17.85
C HIS A 154 12.70 -14.88 16.38
N SER A 155 13.57 -15.77 15.89
CA SER A 155 13.84 -15.92 14.45
C SER A 155 12.78 -16.80 13.80
N SER A 156 12.21 -16.34 12.69
CA SER A 156 11.17 -17.04 11.96
C SER A 156 11.27 -16.82 10.46
N VAL A 157 10.88 -17.84 9.68
CA VAL A 157 10.72 -17.70 8.23
C VAL A 157 9.62 -16.69 7.84
N GLU A 158 8.70 -16.39 8.77
CA GLU A 158 7.64 -15.40 8.58
C GLU A 158 8.21 -13.98 8.35
N GLY A 159 9.41 -13.67 8.87
CA GLY A 159 10.08 -12.39 8.61
C GLY A 159 10.31 -12.17 7.12
N TYR A 160 10.82 -13.18 6.41
CA TYR A 160 10.98 -13.14 4.96
C TYR A 160 9.64 -13.03 4.22
N ILE A 161 8.60 -13.74 4.67
CA ILE A 161 7.26 -13.67 4.06
C ILE A 161 6.73 -12.23 4.13
N ARG A 162 6.79 -11.61 5.31
CA ARG A 162 6.29 -10.25 5.53
C ARG A 162 7.08 -9.23 4.73
N ALA A 163 8.40 -9.32 4.72
CA ALA A 163 9.27 -8.42 3.95
C ALA A 163 8.94 -8.50 2.46
N LEU A 164 8.91 -9.71 1.89
CA LEU A 164 8.64 -9.92 0.46
C LEU A 164 7.21 -9.52 0.07
N LYS A 165 6.20 -9.81 0.89
CA LYS A 165 4.81 -9.37 0.63
C LYS A 165 4.62 -7.85 0.71
N LYS A 166 5.53 -7.13 1.38
CA LYS A 166 5.58 -5.66 1.40
C LYS A 166 6.46 -5.07 0.28
N GLY A 167 6.94 -5.90 -0.65
CA GLY A 167 7.75 -5.45 -1.79
C GLY A 167 9.25 -5.31 -1.52
N CYS A 168 9.76 -5.78 -0.37
CA CYS A 168 11.21 -5.78 -0.11
C CYS A 168 11.96 -6.61 -1.16
N ARG A 169 13.08 -6.09 -1.67
CA ARG A 169 13.91 -6.66 -2.74
C ARG A 169 15.33 -7.04 -2.28
N CYS A 170 15.74 -6.70 -1.06
CA CYS A 170 16.99 -7.18 -0.48
C CYS A 170 16.73 -7.74 0.92
N VAL A 171 17.00 -9.02 1.13
CA VAL A 171 16.81 -9.71 2.42
C VAL A 171 18.12 -10.29 2.91
N GLU A 172 18.26 -10.36 4.23
CA GLU A 172 19.51 -10.74 4.89
C GLU A 172 19.40 -12.11 5.57
N LEU A 173 20.47 -12.90 5.45
CA LEU A 173 20.62 -14.23 6.03
C LEU A 173 21.97 -14.36 6.76
N ASP A 174 21.95 -14.33 8.09
CA ASP A 174 23.11 -14.58 8.95
C ASP A 174 23.30 -16.08 9.12
N CYS A 175 24.17 -16.65 8.30
CA CYS A 175 24.35 -18.09 8.16
C CYS A 175 25.45 -18.60 9.07
N TRP A 176 25.12 -19.60 9.89
CA TRP A 176 26.02 -20.24 10.85
C TRP A 176 25.94 -21.76 10.75
N ASP A 177 27.01 -22.42 11.20
CA ASP A 177 27.02 -23.88 11.30
C ASP A 177 25.90 -24.38 12.24
N GLY A 178 25.12 -25.34 11.74
CA GLY A 178 24.08 -26.01 12.52
C GLY A 178 24.37 -27.50 12.74
N PRO A 179 23.54 -28.16 13.57
CA PRO A 179 23.67 -29.59 13.84
C PRO A 179 23.37 -30.43 12.59
N ASN A 180 23.88 -31.67 12.55
CA ASN A 180 23.64 -32.62 11.46
C ASN A 180 24.04 -32.10 10.07
N LEU A 181 25.06 -31.24 9.99
CA LEU A 181 25.52 -30.59 8.75
C LEU A 181 24.46 -29.75 8.03
N GLU A 182 23.44 -29.26 8.76
CA GLU A 182 22.42 -28.38 8.21
C GLU A 182 22.66 -26.93 8.68
N PRO A 183 22.96 -25.99 7.77
CA PRO A 183 23.18 -24.59 8.11
C PRO A 183 21.92 -23.95 8.72
N VAL A 184 22.14 -23.04 9.67
CA VAL A 184 21.09 -22.30 10.36
C VAL A 184 21.22 -20.81 10.15
N VAL A 185 20.11 -20.09 10.30
CA VAL A 185 20.06 -18.63 10.27
C VAL A 185 19.62 -18.10 11.64
N TYR A 186 20.43 -17.22 12.23
CA TYR A 186 20.14 -16.51 13.47
C TYR A 186 21.18 -15.40 13.73
N HIS A 187 20.91 -14.54 14.71
CA HIS A 187 21.88 -13.51 15.09
C HIS A 187 22.97 -14.09 15.99
N GLY A 188 24.19 -14.15 15.45
CA GLY A 188 25.35 -14.74 16.12
C GLY A 188 25.61 -14.19 17.53
N HIS A 189 26.12 -15.04 18.43
CA HIS A 189 26.46 -14.65 19.81
C HIS A 189 25.29 -14.09 20.65
N THR A 190 24.04 -14.35 20.27
CA THR A 190 22.84 -13.94 21.02
C THR A 190 21.98 -15.15 21.45
N LEU A 191 20.87 -14.87 22.14
CA LEU A 191 19.88 -15.86 22.58
C LEU A 191 18.70 -16.00 21.60
N THR A 192 18.80 -15.39 20.42
CA THR A 192 17.77 -15.50 19.38
C THR A 192 17.58 -16.96 18.95
N SER A 193 16.34 -17.33 18.62
CA SER A 193 16.07 -18.69 18.12
C SER A 193 16.68 -18.89 16.74
N LYS A 194 16.74 -20.14 16.29
CA LYS A 194 17.38 -20.51 15.02
C LYS A 194 16.35 -21.07 14.06
N ILE A 195 16.51 -20.78 12.77
CA ILE A 195 15.76 -21.42 11.68
C ILE A 195 16.72 -22.11 10.73
N LEU A 196 16.25 -23.10 9.97
CA LEU A 196 17.08 -23.77 8.97
C LEU A 196 17.26 -22.86 7.75
N PHE A 197 18.48 -22.81 7.22
CA PHE A 197 18.77 -22.08 5.98
C PHE A 197 17.90 -22.56 4.81
N ARG A 198 17.76 -23.88 4.66
CA ARG A 198 16.94 -24.49 3.60
C ARG A 198 15.47 -24.04 3.64
N ASP A 199 14.93 -23.83 4.84
CA ASP A 199 13.53 -23.41 5.03
C ASP A 199 13.37 -21.93 4.67
N ALA A 200 14.35 -21.09 5.06
CA ALA A 200 14.41 -19.69 4.65
C ALA A 200 14.46 -19.54 3.13
N ILE A 201 15.38 -20.25 2.45
CA ILE A 201 15.48 -20.21 0.98
C ILE A 201 14.22 -20.75 0.30
N SER A 202 13.59 -21.80 0.85
CA SER A 202 12.31 -22.33 0.33
C SER A 202 11.18 -21.31 0.38
N VAL A 203 11.09 -20.57 1.48
CA VAL A 203 10.12 -19.49 1.65
C VAL A 203 10.43 -18.33 0.71
N ILE A 204 11.68 -17.89 0.62
CA ILE A 204 12.10 -16.84 -0.30
C ILE A 204 11.73 -17.22 -1.75
N ASN A 205 12.03 -18.45 -2.19
CA ASN A 205 11.68 -18.92 -3.54
C ASN A 205 10.17 -18.81 -3.85
N LYS A 206 9.33 -19.08 -2.85
CA LYS A 206 7.86 -19.07 -2.96
C LYS A 206 7.28 -17.65 -3.02
N TYR A 207 7.91 -16.68 -2.37
CA TYR A 207 7.39 -15.32 -2.19
C TYR A 207 8.15 -14.23 -2.93
N ALA A 208 9.37 -14.48 -3.43
CA ALA A 208 10.24 -13.50 -4.06
C ALA A 208 9.51 -12.64 -5.09
N PHE A 209 8.71 -13.26 -5.95
CA PHE A 209 8.05 -12.60 -7.08
C PHE A 209 6.52 -12.54 -6.94
N ARG A 210 5.97 -12.54 -5.72
CA ARG A 210 4.50 -12.53 -5.51
C ARG A 210 3.85 -11.17 -5.73
N VAL A 211 4.60 -10.09 -5.52
CA VAL A 211 4.10 -8.71 -5.55
C VAL A 211 4.95 -7.79 -6.44
N SER A 212 6.06 -8.29 -6.97
CA SER A 212 6.98 -7.55 -7.85
C SER A 212 7.84 -8.56 -8.62
N ASP A 213 7.99 -8.36 -9.92
CA ASP A 213 8.79 -9.23 -10.79
C ASP A 213 10.29 -8.88 -10.81
N PHE A 214 10.66 -7.75 -10.19
CA PHE A 214 12.04 -7.27 -10.14
C PHE A 214 12.93 -8.13 -9.23
N PRO A 215 14.26 -8.15 -9.49
CA PRO A 215 15.20 -9.05 -8.84
C PRO A 215 15.21 -8.92 -7.31
N VAL A 216 15.49 -10.05 -6.66
CA VAL A 216 15.71 -10.14 -5.21
C VAL A 216 17.18 -10.41 -4.94
N ILE A 217 17.77 -9.60 -4.06
CA ILE A 217 19.13 -9.71 -3.57
C ILE A 217 19.12 -10.46 -2.24
N LEU A 218 19.96 -11.48 -2.13
CA LEU A 218 20.20 -12.20 -0.88
C LEU A 218 21.54 -11.72 -0.30
N SER A 219 21.49 -10.95 0.78
CA SER A 219 22.66 -10.59 1.56
C SER A 219 23.01 -11.77 2.46
N ILE A 220 24.11 -12.45 2.19
CA ILE A 220 24.55 -13.63 2.97
C ILE A 220 25.73 -13.21 3.85
N GLU A 221 25.49 -13.12 5.16
CA GLU A 221 26.56 -13.03 6.14
C GLU A 221 26.99 -14.45 6.52
N ASN A 222 28.20 -14.85 6.11
CA ASN A 222 28.61 -16.25 6.11
C ASN A 222 29.63 -16.57 7.22
N HIS A 223 29.21 -17.32 8.22
CA HIS A 223 30.03 -17.87 9.30
C HIS A 223 30.12 -19.40 9.29
N CYS A 224 29.71 -20.04 8.19
CA CYS A 224 29.72 -21.50 8.06
C CYS A 224 31.12 -22.04 7.74
N SER A 225 31.40 -23.26 8.20
CA SER A 225 32.54 -24.06 7.75
C SER A 225 32.44 -24.39 6.25
N ILE A 226 33.57 -24.72 5.61
CA ILE A 226 33.61 -25.08 4.18
C ILE A 226 32.65 -26.23 3.83
N GLU A 227 32.49 -27.20 4.73
CA GLU A 227 31.56 -28.31 4.57
C GLU A 227 30.11 -27.81 4.50
N GLN A 228 29.69 -26.96 5.45
CA GLN A 228 28.33 -26.41 5.46
C GLN A 228 28.11 -25.33 4.40
N GLN A 229 29.14 -24.61 3.96
CA GLN A 229 29.07 -23.73 2.78
C GLN A 229 28.74 -24.52 1.51
N SER A 230 29.28 -25.74 1.37
CA SER A 230 28.94 -26.64 0.26
C SER A 230 27.46 -27.05 0.32
N VAL A 231 26.92 -27.28 1.52
CA VAL A 231 25.49 -27.55 1.75
C VAL A 231 24.63 -26.33 1.42
N MET A 232 25.04 -25.11 1.83
CA MET A 232 24.35 -23.86 1.46
C MET A 232 24.27 -23.69 -0.05
N ALA A 233 25.38 -23.88 -0.76
CA ALA A 233 25.43 -23.80 -2.22
C ALA A 233 24.50 -24.82 -2.89
N HIS A 234 24.46 -26.05 -2.36
CA HIS A 234 23.56 -27.09 -2.83
C HIS A 234 22.08 -26.71 -2.64
N HIS A 235 21.72 -26.19 -1.46
CA HIS A 235 20.36 -25.71 -1.17
C HIS A 235 19.95 -24.55 -2.10
N LEU A 236 20.83 -23.55 -2.27
CA LEU A 236 20.58 -22.43 -3.20
C LEU A 236 20.33 -22.93 -4.62
N GLN A 237 21.19 -23.81 -5.14
CA GLN A 237 21.07 -24.32 -6.50
C GLN A 237 19.80 -25.15 -6.70
N ASN A 238 19.48 -26.05 -5.77
CA ASN A 238 18.33 -26.96 -5.92
C ASN A 238 16.98 -26.27 -5.69
N ILE A 239 16.92 -25.35 -4.72
CA ILE A 239 15.67 -24.72 -4.32
C ILE A 239 15.33 -23.56 -5.27
N LEU A 240 16.30 -22.69 -5.59
CA LEU A 240 16.07 -21.55 -6.46
C LEU A 240 16.11 -21.93 -7.94
N GLY A 241 16.87 -22.98 -8.30
CA GLY A 241 16.94 -23.49 -9.66
C GLY A 241 17.36 -22.40 -10.65
N ASP A 242 16.52 -22.20 -11.68
CA ASP A 242 16.77 -21.23 -12.75
C ASP A 242 16.61 -19.77 -12.31
N LYS A 243 16.00 -19.51 -11.15
CA LYS A 243 15.89 -18.16 -10.58
C LYS A 243 17.22 -17.67 -9.99
N LEU A 244 18.17 -18.58 -9.74
CA LEU A 244 19.49 -18.23 -9.23
C LEU A 244 20.41 -17.80 -10.37
N VAL A 245 20.77 -16.51 -10.39
CA VAL A 245 21.77 -15.98 -11.31
C VAL A 245 23.16 -16.47 -10.89
N LYS A 246 23.74 -17.37 -11.69
CA LYS A 246 25.05 -18.03 -11.43
C LYS A 246 26.19 -17.49 -12.28
N SER A 247 25.87 -16.79 -13.36
CA SER A 247 26.81 -16.26 -14.33
C SER A 247 26.37 -14.88 -14.78
N THR A 248 27.24 -14.20 -15.52
CA THR A 248 26.89 -12.91 -16.13
C THR A 248 25.78 -13.12 -17.16
N ILE A 249 24.90 -12.11 -17.29
CA ILE A 249 23.66 -12.21 -18.10
C ILE A 249 23.97 -12.50 -19.57
N ASP A 250 25.01 -11.89 -20.12
CA ASP A 250 25.40 -12.02 -21.53
C ASP A 250 26.71 -12.82 -21.73
N GLY A 251 27.19 -13.49 -20.67
CA GLY A 251 28.45 -14.23 -20.69
C GLY A 251 29.71 -13.35 -20.79
N LYS A 252 29.59 -12.02 -20.70
CA LYS A 252 30.72 -11.08 -20.72
C LYS A 252 31.02 -10.53 -19.33
N VAL A 253 32.20 -9.95 -19.17
CA VAL A 253 32.55 -9.21 -17.95
C VAL A 253 31.75 -7.91 -17.94
N PRO A 254 30.87 -7.67 -16.96
CA PRO A 254 30.01 -6.49 -16.95
C PRO A 254 30.84 -5.23 -16.67
N THR A 255 30.66 -4.22 -17.52
CA THR A 255 31.25 -2.88 -17.33
C THR A 255 30.35 -1.94 -16.51
N ARG A 256 29.10 -2.38 -16.25
CA ARG A 256 28.08 -1.70 -15.45
C ARG A 256 27.16 -2.73 -14.80
N PHE A 257 26.46 -2.34 -13.74
CA PHE A 257 25.40 -3.17 -13.17
C PHE A 257 24.29 -3.42 -14.21
N PRO A 258 23.64 -4.60 -14.18
CA PRO A 258 22.45 -4.85 -14.98
C PRO A 258 21.29 -3.95 -14.52
N SER A 259 20.24 -3.89 -15.35
CA SER A 259 18.97 -3.28 -14.99
C SER A 259 18.14 -4.16 -14.06
N PRO A 260 17.11 -3.60 -13.40
CA PRO A 260 16.02 -4.38 -12.83
C PRO A 260 15.27 -5.26 -13.85
N GLU A 261 15.11 -4.80 -15.10
CA GLU A 261 14.56 -5.59 -16.24
C GLU A 261 15.53 -6.66 -16.76
#